data_AF-A0A1V5X618-F1
#
_entry.id   AF-A0A1V5X618-F1
#
_cell.length_a   1.000
_cell.length_b   1.000
_cell.length_c   1.000
_cell.angle_alpha   90.00
_cell.angle_beta   90.00
_cell.angle_gamma   90.00
#
_symmetry.space_group_name_H-M   'P 1'
#
loop_
_entity.id
_entity.type
_entity.pdbx_description
1 polymer ?
#
loop_
_entity_poly.entity_id
_entity_poly.type
_entity_poly.pdbx_seq_one_letter_code
_entity_poly.pdbx_strand_id
1 'polypeptide(L)'
;MRFRWLYRMCLLVIGAVPCSGCSKSSTESAVSESNAQITQIVFLDQETICPIIKKGIDSTWQELQAATKGRDIRVMRVYRDTQGSLARKYTLMKPTAIMPGMYFLTSEEELVDFLQGEKKEEQIKAVLDAARPAHPEPSASGQEVK
;
A
#
# COMPACT_ATOMS: atom_id res chain seq x y z
N MET A 1 -27.05 -2.74 -41.87
CA MET A 1 -27.99 -1.81 -41.21
C MET A 1 -27.20 -0.58 -40.78
N ARG A 2 -27.44 0.58 -41.42
CA ARG A 2 -26.66 1.82 -41.23
C ARG A 2 -27.49 2.77 -40.37
N PHE A 3 -27.16 2.89 -39.09
CA PHE A 3 -27.80 3.86 -38.19
C PHE A 3 -27.10 5.22 -38.31
N ARG A 4 -27.80 6.15 -38.97
CA ARG A 4 -27.53 7.58 -38.98
C ARG A 4 -27.75 8.10 -37.54
N TRP A 5 -26.70 8.63 -36.91
CA TRP A 5 -26.85 9.44 -35.70
C TRP A 5 -26.27 10.83 -35.99
N LEU A 6 -27.18 11.70 -36.43
CA LEU A 6 -26.96 13.13 -36.60
C LEU A 6 -27.01 13.80 -35.23
N TYR A 7 -26.00 14.62 -34.97
CA TYR A 7 -26.11 15.94 -34.37
C TYR A 7 -27.05 16.09 -33.17
N ARG A 8 -26.45 16.24 -31.98
CA ARG A 8 -27.05 17.09 -30.96
C ARG A 8 -26.00 17.96 -30.27
N MET A 9 -25.94 19.17 -30.81
CA MET A 9 -25.63 20.46 -30.20
C MET A 9 -24.68 20.50 -29.00
N CYS A 10 -23.55 21.16 -29.27
CA CYS A 10 -22.89 22.05 -28.32
C CYS A 10 -23.88 22.94 -27.57
N LEU A 11 -23.85 22.86 -26.24
CA LEU A 11 -24.24 23.96 -25.37
C LEU A 11 -23.06 24.19 -24.43
N LEU A 12 -22.19 25.11 -24.86
CA LEU A 12 -21.15 25.73 -24.06
C LEU A 12 -21.85 26.63 -23.03
N VAL A 13 -21.96 26.16 -21.79
CA VAL A 13 -22.27 27.02 -20.65
C VAL A 13 -20.92 27.44 -20.04
N ILE A 14 -20.50 28.65 -20.39
CA ILE A 14 -19.36 29.34 -19.78
C ILE A 14 -19.86 29.90 -18.45
N GLY A 15 -19.74 29.10 -17.38
CA GLY A 15 -19.93 29.54 -16.01
C GLY A 15 -18.62 30.09 -15.46
N ALA A 16 -18.51 31.42 -15.35
CA ALA A 16 -17.45 32.07 -14.60
C ALA A 16 -17.67 31.80 -13.10
N VAL A 17 -16.86 30.92 -12.52
CA VAL A 17 -16.82 30.68 -11.06
C VAL A 17 -15.76 31.59 -10.46
N PRO A 18 -16.09 32.40 -9.42
CA PRO A 18 -15.10 33.23 -8.75
C PRO A 18 -14.04 32.35 -8.06
N CYS A 19 -12.77 32.60 -8.39
CA CYS A 19 -11.63 32.16 -7.61
C CYS A 19 -11.71 32.80 -6.22
N SER A 20 -12.17 32.04 -5.23
CA SER A 20 -12.08 32.39 -3.82
C SER A 20 -11.50 31.22 -3.05
N GLY A 21 -10.37 31.48 -2.40
CA GLY A 21 -9.80 30.61 -1.39
C GLY A 21 -8.87 29.54 -1.94
N CYS A 22 -7.58 29.87 -1.97
CA CYS A 22 -6.53 28.87 -1.85
C CYS A 22 -6.60 28.29 -0.42
N SER A 23 -7.61 27.45 -0.16
CA SER A 23 -7.66 26.64 1.04
C SER A 23 -6.58 25.58 0.87
N LYS A 24 -5.47 25.76 1.60
CA LYS A 24 -4.55 24.69 1.95
C LYS A 24 -5.38 23.59 2.61
N SER A 25 -5.95 22.70 1.81
CA SER A 25 -6.48 21.45 2.28
C SER A 25 -5.24 20.61 2.59
N SER A 26 -4.78 20.73 3.82
CA SER A 26 -4.08 19.64 4.47
C SER A 26 -5.05 18.48 4.41
N THR A 27 -4.95 17.65 3.38
CA THR A 27 -5.44 16.29 3.42
C THR A 27 -4.57 15.60 4.44
N GLU A 28 -4.93 15.84 5.70
CA GLU A 28 -4.66 14.97 6.81
C GLU A 28 -5.36 13.66 6.42
N SER A 29 -4.64 12.82 5.68
CA SER A 29 -4.91 11.40 5.67
C SER A 29 -5.02 11.04 7.13
N ALA A 30 -6.23 10.80 7.60
CA ALA A 30 -6.47 10.24 8.91
C ALA A 30 -5.62 8.98 8.95
N VAL A 31 -4.43 9.11 9.53
CA VAL A 31 -3.64 8.00 10.03
C VAL A 31 -4.54 7.52 11.15
N SER A 32 -5.48 6.65 10.81
CA SER A 32 -6.11 5.80 11.80
C SER A 32 -4.94 5.08 12.43
N GLU A 33 -4.54 5.60 13.59
CA GLU A 33 -3.54 5.07 14.50
C GLU A 33 -4.15 3.82 15.15
N SER A 34 -4.70 2.93 14.32
CA SER A 34 -4.99 1.57 14.69
C SER A 34 -3.63 0.95 14.98
N ASN A 35 -3.45 0.48 16.21
CA ASN A 35 -2.38 -0.43 16.63
C ASN A 35 -2.50 -1.77 15.88
N ALA A 36 -2.53 -1.70 14.55
CA ALA A 36 -2.83 -2.77 13.65
C ALA A 36 -1.52 -3.52 13.38
N GLN A 37 -1.37 -4.65 14.07
CA GLN A 37 -0.21 -5.52 13.90
C GLN A 37 -0.19 -6.07 12.47
N ILE A 38 0.91 -5.86 11.76
CA ILE A 38 1.14 -6.46 10.45
C ILE A 38 1.40 -7.95 10.63
N THR A 39 0.56 -8.78 10.02
CA THR A 39 0.69 -10.25 10.04
C THR A 39 0.99 -10.81 8.65
N GLN A 40 0.72 -10.05 7.58
CA GLN A 40 0.94 -10.48 6.21
C GLN A 40 1.52 -9.34 5.35
N ILE A 41 2.45 -9.68 4.48
CA ILE A 41 2.98 -8.78 3.44
C ILE A 41 2.77 -9.42 2.08
N VAL A 42 2.18 -8.65 1.16
CA VAL A 42 2.01 -9.07 -0.23
C VAL A 42 2.89 -8.23 -1.13
N PHE A 43 3.86 -8.88 -1.76
CA PHE A 43 4.76 -8.30 -2.74
C PHE A 43 4.20 -8.55 -4.14
N LEU A 44 3.69 -7.50 -4.78
CA LEU A 44 3.14 -7.52 -6.12
C LEU A 44 4.22 -7.21 -7.15
N ASP A 45 4.39 -8.13 -8.10
CA ASP A 45 5.45 -8.15 -9.10
C ASP A 45 4.89 -8.46 -10.50
N GLN A 46 5.73 -8.55 -11.52
CA GLN A 46 5.45 -9.01 -12.88
C GLN A 46 6.47 -10.06 -13.30
N GLU A 47 6.01 -11.21 -13.76
CA GLU A 47 6.88 -12.29 -14.21
C GLU A 47 7.60 -11.91 -15.52
N THR A 48 6.86 -11.35 -16.48
CA THR A 48 7.31 -11.09 -17.86
C THR A 48 7.97 -9.72 -18.08
N ILE A 49 8.48 -9.07 -17.02
CA ILE A 49 9.12 -7.77 -17.16
C ILE A 49 10.54 -7.88 -17.74
N CYS A 50 11.03 -6.79 -18.36
CA CYS A 50 12.40 -6.72 -18.88
C CYS A 50 13.42 -7.12 -17.79
N PRO A 51 14.44 -7.94 -18.12
CA PRO A 51 15.44 -8.40 -17.15
C PRO A 51 16.15 -7.29 -16.36
N ILE A 52 16.34 -6.12 -16.97
CA ILE A 52 16.96 -4.95 -16.32
C ILE A 52 16.13 -4.50 -15.11
N ILE A 53 14.81 -4.40 -15.27
CA ILE A 53 13.89 -4.00 -14.19
C ILE A 53 13.70 -5.17 -13.21
N LYS A 54 13.64 -6.41 -13.73
CA LYS A 54 13.51 -7.62 -12.89
C LYS A 54 14.62 -7.70 -11.84
N LYS A 55 15.85 -7.31 -12.19
CA LYS A 55 16.97 -7.25 -11.23
C LYS A 55 16.71 -6.30 -10.05
N GLY A 56 16.16 -5.11 -10.28
CA GLY A 56 15.82 -4.16 -9.21
C GLY A 56 14.69 -4.67 -8.33
N ILE A 57 13.69 -5.32 -8.95
CA ILE A 57 12.59 -5.96 -8.23
C ILE A 57 13.08 -7.12 -7.38
N ASP A 58 13.93 -8.00 -7.93
CA ASP A 58 14.51 -9.13 -7.22
C ASP A 58 15.41 -8.67 -6.06
N SER A 59 16.15 -7.56 -6.24
CA SER A 59 16.88 -6.93 -5.14
C SER A 59 15.93 -6.52 -4.02
N THR A 60 14.84 -5.79 -4.35
CA THR A 60 13.84 -5.36 -3.36
C THR A 60 13.17 -6.56 -2.67
N TRP A 61 12.95 -7.66 -3.39
CA TRP A 61 12.43 -8.91 -2.83
C TRP A 61 13.40 -9.55 -1.82
N GLN A 62 14.71 -9.47 -2.05
CA GLN A 62 15.72 -9.93 -1.08
C GLN A 62 15.75 -9.02 0.15
N GLU A 63 15.70 -7.69 -0.04
CA GLU A 63 15.62 -6.71 1.05
C GLU A 63 14.39 -6.95 1.95
N LEU A 64 13.23 -7.27 1.35
CA LEU A 64 12.02 -7.63 2.10
C LEU A 64 12.19 -8.93 2.91
N GLN A 65 12.78 -9.96 2.33
CA GLN A 65 13.06 -11.21 3.05
C GLN A 65 14.04 -10.99 4.21
N ALA A 66 15.04 -10.14 4.03
CA ALA A 66 15.97 -9.75 5.09
C ALA A 66 15.24 -9.00 6.21
N ALA A 67 14.42 -8.00 5.87
CA ALA A 67 13.66 -7.19 6.83
C ALA A 67 12.68 -8.02 7.68
N THR A 68 12.13 -9.08 7.10
CA THR A 68 11.12 -9.96 7.74
C THR A 68 11.73 -11.17 8.44
N LYS A 69 13.04 -11.40 8.30
CA LYS A 69 13.73 -12.55 8.91
C LYS A 69 13.58 -12.53 10.43
N GLY A 70 13.08 -13.63 10.99
CA GLY A 70 12.88 -13.79 12.43
C GLY A 70 11.61 -13.11 12.97
N ARG A 71 10.77 -12.54 12.10
CA ARG A 71 9.43 -12.05 12.45
C ARG A 71 8.38 -13.09 12.07
N ASP A 72 7.32 -13.18 12.86
CA ASP A 72 6.16 -14.02 12.55
C ASP A 72 5.21 -13.28 11.59
N ILE A 73 5.67 -13.11 10.34
CA ILE A 73 4.94 -12.41 9.29
C ILE A 73 4.90 -13.28 8.05
N ARG A 74 3.70 -13.50 7.51
CA ARG A 74 3.52 -14.22 6.26
C ARG A 74 3.89 -13.34 5.08
N VAL A 75 4.92 -13.70 4.33
CA VAL A 75 5.32 -12.99 3.10
C VAL A 75 4.88 -13.75 1.86
N MET A 76 4.15 -13.09 0.95
CA MET A 76 3.67 -13.67 -0.30
C MET A 76 4.14 -12.85 -1.51
N ARG A 77 4.65 -13.52 -2.55
CA ARG A 77 4.94 -12.91 -3.85
C ARG A 77 3.83 -13.24 -4.84
N VAL A 78 3.21 -12.22 -5.44
CA VAL A 78 2.10 -12.35 -6.39
C VAL A 78 2.51 -11.70 -7.70
N TYR A 79 2.39 -12.44 -8.79
CA TYR A 79 2.72 -11.95 -10.13
C TYR A 79 1.46 -11.41 -10.82
N ARG A 80 1.43 -10.12 -11.13
CA ARG A 80 0.26 -9.40 -11.65
C ARG A 80 -0.22 -9.92 -13.00
N ASP A 81 0.72 -10.31 -13.85
CA ASP A 81 0.52 -10.77 -15.22
C ASP A 81 0.10 -12.24 -15.31
N THR A 82 0.57 -13.09 -14.40
CA THR A 82 0.24 -14.53 -14.41
C THR A 82 -0.84 -14.92 -13.39
N GLN A 83 -1.04 -14.12 -12.33
CA GLN A 83 -2.01 -14.37 -11.25
C GLN A 83 -3.05 -13.25 -11.15
N GLY A 84 -3.62 -12.84 -12.29
CA GLY A 84 -4.46 -11.64 -12.41
C GLY A 84 -5.61 -11.54 -11.39
N SER A 85 -6.33 -12.62 -11.10
CA SER A 85 -7.42 -12.61 -10.12
C SER A 85 -6.94 -12.30 -8.69
N LEU A 86 -5.82 -12.89 -8.28
CA LEU A 86 -5.23 -12.66 -6.96
C LEU A 86 -4.61 -11.26 -6.88
N ALA A 87 -3.87 -10.86 -7.92
CA ALA A 87 -3.30 -9.51 -8.01
C ALA A 87 -4.37 -8.41 -8.00
N ARG A 88 -5.52 -8.66 -8.63
CA ARG A 88 -6.65 -7.72 -8.67
C ARG A 88 -7.22 -7.46 -7.28
N LYS A 89 -7.26 -8.46 -6.39
CA LYS A 89 -7.69 -8.28 -4.99
C LYS A 89 -6.92 -7.13 -4.32
N TYR A 90 -5.59 -7.17 -4.40
CA TYR A 90 -4.74 -6.16 -3.77
C TYR A 90 -4.73 -4.83 -4.54
N THR A 91 -4.76 -4.88 -5.87
CA THR A 91 -4.79 -3.67 -6.70
C THR A 91 -6.05 -2.83 -6.46
N LEU A 92 -7.18 -3.47 -6.10
CA LEU A 92 -8.42 -2.78 -5.73
C LEU A 92 -8.32 -2.08 -4.36
N MET A 93 -7.53 -2.60 -3.41
CA MET A 93 -7.28 -1.93 -2.12
C MET A 93 -6.48 -0.64 -2.32
N LYS A 94 -5.38 -0.72 -3.10
CA LYS A 94 -4.56 0.44 -3.45
C LYS A 94 -3.91 0.25 -4.82
N PRO A 95 -4.24 1.09 -5.83
CA PRO A 95 -3.66 0.96 -7.16
C PRO A 95 -2.13 1.08 -7.16
N THR A 96 -1.46 0.14 -7.84
CA THR A 96 0.00 0.15 -8.00
C THR A 96 0.44 0.87 -9.27
N ALA A 97 1.07 2.04 -9.13
CA ALA A 97 1.58 2.83 -10.26
C ALA A 97 2.99 2.38 -10.68
N ILE A 98 3.84 2.02 -9.70
CA ILE A 98 5.23 1.62 -9.89
C ILE A 98 5.42 0.22 -9.28
N MET A 99 6.08 -0.68 -10.01
CA MET A 99 6.44 -2.01 -9.52
C MET A 99 7.85 -2.01 -8.90
N PRO A 100 8.10 -2.84 -7.86
CA PRO A 100 7.12 -3.69 -7.18
C PRO A 100 6.20 -2.89 -6.25
N GLY A 101 5.04 -3.45 -5.90
CA GLY A 101 4.17 -2.93 -4.84
C GLY A 101 4.24 -3.83 -3.60
N MET A 102 4.21 -3.26 -2.39
CA MET A 102 4.23 -4.00 -1.14
C MET A 102 3.07 -3.56 -0.26
N TYR A 103 2.13 -4.47 -0.02
CA TYR A 103 0.95 -4.26 0.82
C TYR A 103 1.22 -4.86 2.20
N PHE A 104 1.13 -4.06 3.24
CA PHE A 104 1.28 -4.49 4.63
C PHE A 104 -0.11 -4.66 5.23
N LEU A 105 -0.44 -5.89 5.63
CA LEU A 105 -1.80 -6.28 5.98
C LEU A 105 -1.89 -6.84 7.40
N THR A 106 -3.03 -6.62 8.02
CA THR A 106 -3.43 -7.27 9.29
C THR A 106 -3.89 -8.71 9.06
N SER A 107 -4.26 -9.42 10.14
CA SER A 107 -4.85 -10.75 10.08
C SER A 107 -6.22 -10.78 9.40
N GLU A 108 -6.89 -9.63 9.36
CA GLU A 108 -8.20 -9.43 8.71
C GLU A 108 -8.05 -8.96 7.26
N GLU A 109 -6.82 -8.98 6.72
CA GLU A 109 -6.47 -8.50 5.38
C GLU A 109 -6.75 -7.00 5.17
N GLU A 110 -6.78 -6.21 6.24
CA GLU A 110 -6.88 -4.76 6.18
C GLU A 110 -5.53 -4.13 5.85
N LEU A 111 -5.54 -3.08 5.04
CA LEU A 111 -4.31 -2.40 4.61
C LEU A 111 -3.82 -1.44 5.70
N VAL A 112 -2.66 -1.77 6.30
CA VAL A 112 -1.95 -0.92 7.27
C VAL A 112 -1.12 0.13 6.54
N ASP A 113 -0.27 -0.30 5.62
CA ASP A 113 0.59 0.58 4.84
C ASP A 113 0.88 0.00 3.45
N PHE A 114 1.43 0.83 2.57
CA PHE A 114 1.71 0.48 1.19
C PHE A 114 2.95 1.20 0.65
N LEU A 115 3.92 0.40 0.20
CA LEU A 115 5.13 0.89 -0.45
C LEU A 115 5.15 0.53 -1.94
N GLN A 116 5.75 1.38 -2.76
CA GLN A 116 5.95 1.14 -4.19
C GLN A 116 7.39 1.43 -4.62
N GLY A 117 7.82 0.73 -5.67
CA GLY A 117 9.15 0.86 -6.25
C GLY A 117 10.23 0.16 -5.43
N GLU A 118 11.48 0.40 -5.81
CA GLU A 118 12.63 -0.19 -5.12
C GLU A 118 12.74 0.36 -3.69
N LYS A 119 12.89 -0.54 -2.72
CA LYS A 119 13.02 -0.22 -1.30
C LYS A 119 14.16 -1.03 -0.69
N LYS A 120 14.86 -0.41 0.25
CA LYS A 120 15.90 -1.06 1.05
C LYS A 120 15.34 -1.61 2.34
N GLU A 121 16.07 -2.55 2.95
CA GLU A 121 15.71 -3.18 4.22
C GLU A 121 15.34 -2.16 5.31
N GLU A 122 16.04 -1.04 5.43
CA GLU A 122 15.79 -0.05 6.48
C GLU A 122 14.41 0.61 6.35
N GLN A 123 13.99 0.90 5.12
CA GLN A 123 12.68 1.51 4.85
C GLN A 123 11.55 0.52 5.15
N ILE A 124 11.77 -0.77 4.84
CA ILE A 124 10.81 -1.83 5.12
C ILE A 124 10.71 -2.05 6.63
N LYS A 125 11.84 -2.11 7.35
CA LYS A 125 11.86 -2.21 8.81
C LYS A 125 11.17 -1.03 9.49
N ALA A 126 11.38 0.18 9.00
CA ALA A 126 10.72 1.36 9.56
C ALA A 126 9.19 1.23 9.57
N VAL A 127 8.59 0.70 8.49
CA VAL A 127 7.15 0.42 8.42
C VAL A 127 6.74 -0.68 9.41
N LEU A 128 7.52 -1.77 9.47
CA LEU A 128 7.24 -2.89 10.38
C LEU A 128 7.34 -2.50 11.85
N ASP A 129 8.26 -1.61 12.19
CA ASP A 129 8.48 -1.15 13.56
C ASP A 129 7.46 -0.07 13.95
N ALA A 130 7.04 0.79 13.01
CA ALA A 130 5.96 1.75 13.23
C ALA A 130 4.59 1.08 13.47
N ALA A 131 4.36 -0.09 12.86
CA ALA A 131 3.13 -0.86 13.05
C ALA A 131 3.17 -1.82 14.24
N ARG A 132 4.29 -1.88 14.97
CA ARG A 132 4.35 -2.71 16.18
C ARG A 132 3.39 -2.10 17.20
N PRO A 133 2.41 -2.87 17.71
CA PRO A 133 1.54 -2.32 18.71
C PRO A 133 2.40 -1.89 19.90
N ALA A 134 2.11 -0.72 20.48
CA ALA A 134 2.76 -0.27 21.70
C ALA A 134 2.63 -1.43 22.69
N HIS A 135 3.74 -2.10 22.98
CA HIS A 135 3.75 -3.17 23.97
C HIS A 135 3.09 -2.55 25.19
N PRO A 136 1.98 -3.10 25.73
CA PRO A 136 1.37 -2.52 26.91
C PRO A 136 2.51 -2.43 27.92
N GLU A 137 2.87 -1.21 28.30
CA GLU A 137 3.85 -1.00 29.35
C GLU A 137 3.39 -1.90 30.49
N PRO A 138 4.29 -2.67 31.11
CA PRO A 138 3.94 -3.45 32.28
C PRO A 138 3.35 -2.44 33.27
N SER A 139 2.01 -2.42 33.34
CA SER A 139 1.28 -1.51 34.20
C SER A 139 1.83 -1.80 35.57
N ALA A 140 2.60 -0.86 36.12
CA ALA A 140 3.37 -1.03 37.33
C ALA A 140 2.42 -1.54 38.41
N SER A 141 2.39 -2.86 38.56
CA SER A 141 1.49 -3.55 39.45
C SER A 141 2.05 -3.31 40.83
N GLY A 142 1.44 -2.34 41.51
CA GLY A 142 1.41 -2.17 42.95
C GLY A 142 2.71 -2.52 43.67
N GLN A 143 3.51 -1.49 43.96
CA GLN A 143 4.00 -1.38 45.33
C GLN A 143 2.76 -1.18 46.21
N GLU A 144 2.14 -2.28 46.66
CA GLU A 144 1.26 -2.23 47.82
C GLU A 144 2.09 -2.56 49.07
N VAL A 145 1.98 -1.61 49.98
CA VAL A 145 2.69 -1.42 51.23
C VAL A 145 2.24 -2.47 52.27
N LYS A 146 3.18 -3.23 52.84
CA LYS A 146 3.43 -3.23 54.31
C LYS A 146 4.66 -4.04 54.72
#